data_AF-A0A434GGR1-F1
#
_entry.id   AF-A0A434GGR1-F1
#
_cell.length_a   1.000
_cell.length_b   1.000
_cell.length_c   1.000
_cell.angle_alpha   90.00
_cell.angle_beta   90.00
_cell.angle_gamma   90.00
#
_symmetry.space_group_name_H-M   'P 1'
#
loop_
_entity.id
_entity.type
_entity.pdbx_description
1 polymer ?
#
loop_
_entity_poly.entity_id
_entity_poly.type
_entity_poly.pdbx_seq_one_letter_code
_entity_poly.pdbx_strand_id
1 'polypeptide(L)'
;LMRRGDSGWRLVAGSLCFPSSWSLLEKFGKPLQDIHAPVPGFGPGTRPAELINRMFDGLQGQAVERYNWSIQSDNALYHPLSDLQRIDRATNRPSRFPDGDIDAHAFIRVERQTLRKLPVSRDILFTIRIHLDPLAVLARHPDRAKLAASFAAQLEALDLAQLDYKGLTSDRDRLVDRLGVLALS
;
A
#
# COMPACT_ATOMS: atom_id res chain seq x y z
N LEU A 1 -10.46 -3.85 -12.37
CA LEU A 1 -11.77 -4.52 -12.55
C LEU A 1 -11.57 -6.01 -12.30
N MET A 2 -12.32 -6.57 -11.37
CA MET A 2 -12.19 -7.97 -10.95
C MET A 2 -13.40 -8.77 -11.41
N ARG A 3 -13.18 -9.88 -12.11
CA ARG A 3 -14.24 -10.76 -12.62
C ARG A 3 -14.21 -12.10 -11.91
N ARG A 4 -15.38 -12.61 -11.54
CA ARG A 4 -15.51 -13.96 -10.98
C ARG A 4 -15.33 -15.00 -12.08
N GLY A 5 -14.53 -16.02 -11.82
CA GLY A 5 -14.47 -17.26 -12.58
C GLY A 5 -14.22 -18.46 -11.66
N ASP A 6 -13.88 -19.60 -12.25
CA ASP A 6 -13.77 -20.88 -11.56
C ASP A 6 -12.68 -20.89 -10.48
N SER A 7 -11.57 -20.19 -10.72
CA SER A 7 -10.44 -20.04 -9.79
C SER A 7 -10.56 -18.85 -8.83
N GLY A 8 -11.73 -18.18 -8.79
CA GLY A 8 -11.99 -17.03 -7.95
C GLY A 8 -12.06 -15.70 -8.72
N TRP A 9 -11.84 -14.59 -8.01
CA TRP A 9 -11.86 -13.25 -8.61
C TRP A 9 -10.52 -12.93 -9.26
N ARG A 10 -10.52 -12.61 -10.56
CA ARG A 10 -9.30 -12.29 -11.31
C ARG A 10 -9.28 -10.89 -11.88
N LEU A 11 -8.09 -10.31 -12.03
CA LEU A 11 -7.91 -8.98 -12.63
C LEU A 11 -8.05 -9.05 -14.15
N VAL A 12 -9.15 -8.54 -14.70
CA VAL A 12 -9.44 -8.63 -16.14
C VAL A 12 -9.29 -7.31 -16.90
N ALA A 13 -9.22 -6.19 -16.18
CA ALA A 13 -8.95 -4.88 -16.75
C ALA A 13 -8.39 -3.95 -15.66
N GLY A 14 -7.54 -3.02 -16.05
CA GLY A 14 -6.99 -2.02 -15.14
C GLY A 14 -6.47 -0.81 -15.90
N SER A 15 -6.59 0.36 -15.27
CA SER A 15 -5.81 1.54 -15.62
C SER A 15 -4.97 1.87 -14.39
N LEU A 16 -3.66 1.64 -14.49
CA LEU A 16 -2.72 1.76 -13.37
C LEU A 16 -1.75 2.91 -13.64
N CYS A 17 -2.24 4.14 -13.44
CA CYS A 17 -1.44 5.34 -13.68
C CYS A 17 -0.47 5.64 -12.53
N PHE A 18 -0.77 5.22 -11.30
CA PHE A 18 0.00 5.56 -10.10
C PHE A 18 0.33 4.30 -9.27
N PRO A 19 1.13 3.36 -9.80
CA PRO A 19 1.52 2.16 -9.08
C PRO A 19 2.33 2.48 -7.81
N SER A 20 2.13 1.64 -6.78
CA SER A 20 2.90 1.67 -5.52
C SER A 20 3.70 0.37 -5.42
N SER A 21 4.83 0.30 -6.12
CA SER A 21 5.73 -0.87 -6.18
C SER A 21 5.13 -2.13 -6.81
N TRP A 22 4.26 -2.04 -7.82
CA TRP A 22 3.76 -3.23 -8.54
C TRP A 22 3.46 -2.96 -10.01
N SER A 23 3.45 -4.02 -10.81
CA SER A 23 3.21 -3.98 -12.26
C SER A 23 1.83 -4.52 -12.63
N LEU A 24 1.05 -3.77 -13.40
CA LEU A 24 -0.22 -4.26 -13.95
C LEU A 24 0.02 -5.48 -14.85
N LEU A 25 1.07 -5.45 -15.67
CA LEU A 25 1.39 -6.53 -16.62
C LEU A 25 1.61 -7.86 -15.89
N GLU A 26 2.34 -7.84 -14.78
CA GLU A 26 2.62 -9.06 -14.01
C GLU A 26 1.42 -9.57 -13.21
N LYS A 27 0.46 -8.69 -12.88
CA LYS A 27 -0.74 -9.05 -12.10
C LYS A 27 -1.96 -9.31 -12.96
N PHE A 28 -1.95 -8.92 -14.23
CA PHE A 28 -3.07 -9.08 -15.15
C PHE A 28 -3.43 -10.56 -15.33
N GLY A 29 -4.73 -10.86 -15.36
CA GLY A 29 -5.28 -12.21 -15.50
C GLY A 29 -5.20 -13.08 -14.24
N LYS A 30 -4.36 -12.74 -13.26
CA LYS A 30 -4.16 -13.54 -12.05
C LYS A 30 -5.36 -13.47 -11.11
N PRO A 31 -5.66 -14.55 -10.38
CA PRO A 31 -6.67 -14.54 -9.32
C PRO A 31 -6.17 -13.75 -8.10
N LEU A 32 -7.09 -13.34 -7.25
CA LEU A 32 -6.87 -12.44 -6.13
C LEU A 32 -5.78 -12.92 -5.17
N GLN A 33 -5.76 -14.22 -4.87
CA GLN A 33 -4.75 -14.85 -4.01
C GLN A 33 -3.34 -14.75 -4.60
N ASP A 34 -3.18 -14.91 -5.92
CA ASP A 34 -1.88 -14.86 -6.58
C ASP A 34 -1.36 -13.43 -6.73
N ILE A 35 -2.29 -12.47 -6.88
CA ILE A 35 -1.97 -11.04 -6.86
C ILE A 35 -1.39 -10.65 -5.49
N HIS A 36 -1.98 -11.17 -4.41
CA HIS A 36 -1.60 -10.84 -3.03
C HIS A 36 -0.54 -11.77 -2.43
N ALA A 37 -0.13 -12.84 -3.12
CA ALA A 37 0.90 -13.76 -2.64
C ALA A 37 2.20 -13.09 -2.14
N PRO A 38 2.70 -11.98 -2.73
CA PRO A 38 3.89 -11.29 -2.22
C PRO A 38 3.65 -10.49 -0.92
N VAL A 39 2.40 -10.29 -0.50
CA VAL A 39 2.07 -9.54 0.71
C VAL A 39 2.23 -10.46 1.92
N PRO A 40 3.05 -10.09 2.92
CA PRO A 40 3.24 -10.91 4.12
C PRO A 40 1.90 -11.23 4.80
N GLY A 41 1.66 -12.52 5.09
CA GLY A 41 0.43 -12.99 5.72
C GLY A 41 -0.80 -13.10 4.81
N PHE A 42 -0.67 -12.87 3.50
CA PHE A 42 -1.78 -12.88 2.53
C PHE A 42 -1.64 -13.95 1.43
N GLY A 43 -0.76 -14.93 1.62
CA GLY A 43 -0.59 -16.05 0.69
C GLY A 43 -1.83 -16.97 0.59
N PRO A 44 -1.88 -17.87 -0.41
CA PRO A 44 -2.92 -18.89 -0.51
C PRO A 44 -3.08 -19.71 0.78
N GLY A 45 -4.31 -19.99 1.20
CA GLY A 45 -4.63 -20.73 2.42
C GLY A 45 -4.51 -19.92 3.73
N THR A 46 -4.12 -18.65 3.66
CA THR A 46 -4.10 -17.78 4.84
C THR A 46 -5.50 -17.23 5.15
N ARG A 47 -5.80 -17.04 6.44
CA ARG A 47 -7.07 -16.45 6.90
C ARG A 47 -7.38 -15.09 6.22
N PRO A 48 -6.42 -14.16 6.05
CA PRO A 48 -6.67 -12.90 5.36
C PRO A 48 -7.05 -13.08 3.88
N ALA A 49 -6.40 -14.00 3.16
CA ALA A 49 -6.74 -14.30 1.77
C ALA A 49 -8.18 -14.84 1.64
N GLU A 50 -8.60 -15.74 2.53
CA GLU A 50 -9.97 -16.24 2.55
C GLU A 50 -11.00 -15.16 2.88
N LEU A 51 -10.70 -14.30 3.87
CA LEU A 51 -11.59 -13.21 4.28
C LEU A 51 -11.86 -12.25 3.12
N ILE A 52 -10.82 -11.87 2.36
CA ILE A 52 -11.00 -11.01 1.20
C ILE A 52 -11.85 -11.71 0.13
N ASN A 53 -11.60 -12.99 -0.16
CA ASN A 53 -12.42 -13.72 -1.12
C ASN A 53 -13.90 -13.75 -0.70
N ARG A 54 -14.19 -14.07 0.57
CA ARG A 54 -15.56 -14.03 1.12
C ARG A 54 -16.18 -12.63 1.04
N MET A 55 -15.40 -11.58 1.31
CA MET A 55 -15.86 -10.20 1.18
C MET A 55 -16.25 -9.88 -0.28
N PHE A 56 -15.41 -10.24 -1.25
CA PHE A 56 -15.71 -10.04 -2.67
C PHE A 56 -16.96 -10.80 -3.11
N ASP A 57 -17.12 -12.06 -2.65
CA ASP A 57 -18.31 -12.88 -2.90
C ASP A 57 -19.58 -12.23 -2.36
N GLY A 58 -19.49 -11.64 -1.17
CA GLY A 58 -20.61 -11.03 -0.45
C GLY A 58 -21.03 -9.64 -0.94
N LEU A 59 -20.25 -8.94 -1.77
CA LEU A 59 -20.64 -7.61 -2.28
C LEU A 59 -21.94 -7.68 -3.08
N GLN A 60 -22.91 -6.81 -2.74
CA GLN A 60 -24.23 -6.76 -3.40
C GLN A 60 -24.44 -5.51 -4.26
N GLY A 61 -23.60 -4.49 -4.12
CA GLY A 61 -23.67 -3.25 -4.91
C GLY A 61 -23.35 -1.99 -4.09
N GLN A 62 -23.32 -2.12 -2.77
CA GLN A 62 -22.75 -1.13 -1.85
C GLN A 62 -21.27 -0.90 -2.18
N ALA A 63 -20.83 0.35 -2.01
CA ALA A 63 -19.41 0.67 -2.02
C ALA A 63 -18.83 0.37 -0.63
N VAL A 64 -17.72 -0.35 -0.58
CA VAL A 64 -16.90 -0.46 0.63
C VAL A 64 -15.60 0.30 0.42
N GLU A 65 -15.08 0.86 1.50
CA GLU A 65 -13.89 1.70 1.49
C GLU A 65 -12.89 1.21 2.53
N ARG A 66 -11.61 1.35 2.18
CA ARG A 66 -10.51 1.29 3.15
C ARG A 66 -9.43 2.28 2.77
N TYR A 67 -8.57 2.57 3.73
CA TYR A 67 -7.35 3.34 3.51
C TYR A 67 -6.14 2.43 3.67
N ASN A 68 -5.13 2.65 2.84
CA ASN A 68 -3.79 2.12 3.01
C ASN A 68 -2.81 3.28 2.92
N TRP A 69 -1.64 3.18 3.55
CA TRP A 69 -0.66 4.25 3.53
C TRP A 69 0.78 3.73 3.53
N SER A 70 1.69 4.61 3.10
CA SER A 70 3.14 4.43 3.17
C SER A 70 3.84 5.80 3.18
N ILE A 71 5.14 5.80 3.47
CA ILE A 71 6.01 6.96 3.28
C ILE A 71 6.93 6.67 2.10
N GLN A 72 7.07 7.63 1.20
CA GLN A 72 7.98 7.57 0.05
C GLN A 72 8.96 8.74 0.04
N SER A 73 10.03 8.59 -0.75
CA SER A 73 11.20 9.47 -0.78
C SER A 73 11.14 10.58 -1.83
N ASP A 74 10.00 10.78 -2.48
CA ASP A 74 9.82 11.83 -3.47
C ASP A 74 8.31 12.08 -3.71
N ASN A 75 8.00 13.07 -4.56
CA ASN A 75 6.63 13.45 -4.91
C ASN A 75 6.09 12.75 -6.19
N ALA A 76 6.80 11.77 -6.74
CA ALA A 76 6.37 11.11 -7.96
C ALA A 76 5.18 10.19 -7.67
N LEU A 77 4.21 10.19 -8.59
CA LEU A 77 3.04 9.31 -8.46
C LEU A 77 3.27 7.92 -9.05
N TYR A 78 4.26 7.78 -9.93
CA TYR A 78 4.52 6.58 -10.74
C TYR A 78 5.73 5.80 -10.21
N HIS A 79 5.48 4.78 -9.38
CA HIS A 79 6.52 3.89 -8.84
C HIS A 79 6.23 2.42 -9.16
N PRO A 80 6.34 1.98 -10.43
CA PRO A 80 6.22 0.55 -10.73
C PRO A 80 7.45 -0.20 -10.23
N LEU A 81 7.25 -1.40 -9.72
CA LEU A 81 8.32 -2.39 -9.56
C LEU A 81 7.82 -3.74 -10.04
N SER A 82 8.68 -4.45 -10.77
CA SER A 82 8.48 -5.85 -11.09
C SER A 82 8.58 -6.73 -9.83
N ASP A 83 8.12 -7.97 -9.93
CA ASP A 83 8.27 -8.95 -8.84
C ASP A 83 9.75 -9.16 -8.50
N LEU A 84 10.64 -9.22 -9.51
CA LEU A 84 12.10 -9.33 -9.32
C LEU A 84 12.70 -8.09 -8.66
N GLN A 85 12.32 -6.89 -9.09
CA GLN A 85 12.82 -5.65 -8.49
C GLN A 85 12.40 -5.51 -7.02
N ARG A 86 11.21 -6.00 -6.66
CA ARG A 86 10.80 -6.04 -5.25
C ARG A 86 11.66 -7.00 -4.42
N ILE A 87 11.99 -8.18 -4.96
CA ILE A 87 12.86 -9.16 -4.30
C ILE A 87 14.26 -8.58 -4.11
N ASP A 88 14.80 -7.94 -5.15
CA ASP A 88 16.10 -7.28 -5.08
C ASP A 88 16.11 -6.18 -4.00
N ARG A 89 15.09 -5.31 -3.98
CA ARG A 89 14.94 -4.27 -2.95
C ARG A 89 14.85 -4.87 -1.54
N ALA A 90 14.09 -5.94 -1.36
CA ALA A 90 13.94 -6.62 -0.07
C ALA A 90 15.25 -7.28 0.39
N THR A 91 16.06 -7.77 -0.55
CA THR A 91 17.37 -8.39 -0.27
C THR A 91 18.42 -7.35 0.10
N ASN A 92 18.54 -6.31 -0.72
CA ASN A 92 19.60 -5.31 -0.59
C ASN A 92 19.26 -4.21 0.42
N ARG A 93 17.96 -4.01 0.71
CA ARG A 93 17.43 -3.01 1.63
C ARG A 93 18.10 -1.64 1.45
N PRO A 94 18.11 -1.06 0.23
CA PRO A 94 18.70 0.27 0.05
C PRO A 94 17.91 1.29 0.87
N SER A 95 18.61 2.29 1.43
CA SER A 95 17.94 3.46 2.00
C SER A 95 17.24 4.23 0.87
N ARG A 96 16.02 4.68 1.14
CA ARG A 96 15.27 5.58 0.26
C ARG A 96 15.64 7.05 0.46
N PHE A 97 16.40 7.35 1.51
CA PHE A 97 16.84 8.70 1.89
C PHE A 97 18.38 8.73 1.96
N PRO A 98 19.09 8.63 0.82
CA PRO A 98 20.54 8.42 0.79
C PRO A 98 21.36 9.63 1.27
N ASP A 99 20.84 10.86 1.10
CA ASP A 99 21.42 12.08 1.68
C ASP A 99 21.00 12.29 3.15
N GLY A 100 20.06 11.48 3.61
CA GLY A 100 19.55 11.47 4.95
C GLY A 100 18.51 12.55 5.27
N ASP A 101 18.10 13.38 4.32
CA ASP A 101 17.16 14.46 4.58
C ASP A 101 15.71 13.96 4.46
N ILE A 102 15.17 13.47 5.58
CA ILE A 102 13.78 13.01 5.66
C ILE A 102 12.80 14.18 5.46
N ASP A 103 13.12 15.39 5.92
CA ASP A 103 12.20 16.52 5.84
C ASP A 103 12.02 17.03 4.41
N ALA A 104 13.09 17.01 3.62
CA ALA A 104 13.06 17.38 2.22
C ALA A 104 12.31 16.35 1.34
N HIS A 105 12.44 15.06 1.66
CA HIS A 105 12.11 13.99 0.73
C HIS A 105 10.95 13.10 1.16
N ALA A 106 10.54 13.10 2.44
CA ALA A 106 9.47 12.21 2.88
C ALA A 106 8.09 12.74 2.45
N PHE A 107 7.32 11.90 1.78
CA PHE A 107 5.93 12.14 1.42
C PHE A 107 5.04 11.04 1.99
N ILE A 108 3.96 11.44 2.66
CA ILE A 108 2.88 10.58 3.07
C ILE A 108 2.05 10.25 1.83
N ARG A 109 2.00 8.97 1.47
CA ARG A 109 1.16 8.46 0.40
C ARG A 109 -0.02 7.73 0.99
N VAL A 110 -1.23 8.23 0.76
CA VAL A 110 -2.48 7.59 1.20
C VAL A 110 -3.27 7.09 -0.01
N GLU A 111 -3.61 5.81 0.03
CA GLU A 111 -4.47 5.16 -0.94
C GLU A 111 -5.89 5.04 -0.37
N ARG A 112 -6.81 5.85 -0.89
CA ARG A 112 -8.24 5.64 -0.66
C ARG A 112 -8.74 4.60 -1.65
N GLN A 113 -9.04 3.43 -1.13
CA GLN A 113 -9.38 2.25 -1.90
C GLN A 113 -10.87 1.95 -1.79
N THR A 114 -11.57 1.81 -2.92
CA THR A 114 -12.99 1.47 -2.91
C THR A 114 -13.30 0.28 -3.79
N LEU A 115 -14.22 -0.57 -3.33
CA LEU A 115 -14.74 -1.72 -4.07
C LEU A 115 -16.25 -1.59 -4.23
N ARG A 116 -16.75 -1.83 -5.44
CA ARG A 116 -18.19 -1.86 -5.72
C ARG A 116 -18.50 -2.90 -6.79
N LYS A 117 -19.52 -3.73 -6.54
CA LYS A 117 -20.04 -4.66 -7.55
C LYS A 117 -20.91 -3.90 -8.55
N LEU A 118 -20.62 -4.04 -9.84
CA LEU A 118 -21.35 -3.37 -10.91
C LEU A 118 -22.70 -4.07 -11.15
N PRO A 119 -23.78 -3.31 -11.43
CA PRO A 119 -25.13 -3.86 -11.49
C PRO A 119 -25.35 -4.83 -12.67
N VAL A 120 -24.73 -4.56 -13.83
CA VAL A 120 -24.94 -5.35 -15.05
C VAL A 120 -23.92 -6.47 -15.18
N SER A 121 -22.62 -6.16 -15.27
CA SER A 121 -21.58 -7.18 -15.47
C SER A 121 -21.31 -8.05 -14.24
N ARG A 122 -21.73 -7.59 -13.05
CA ARG A 122 -21.43 -8.20 -11.75
C ARG A 122 -19.93 -8.28 -11.42
N ASP A 123 -19.08 -7.68 -12.25
CA ASP A 123 -17.66 -7.45 -11.95
C ASP A 123 -17.53 -6.49 -10.76
N ILE A 124 -16.40 -6.57 -10.05
CA ILE A 124 -16.06 -5.65 -8.98
C ILE A 124 -15.13 -4.56 -9.52
N LEU A 125 -15.61 -3.33 -9.48
CA LEU A 125 -14.82 -2.14 -9.71
C LEU A 125 -13.99 -1.86 -8.46
N PHE A 126 -12.67 -1.93 -8.62
CA PHE A 126 -11.69 -1.52 -7.62
C PHE A 126 -11.03 -0.23 -8.09
N THR A 127 -11.10 0.82 -7.28
CA THR A 127 -10.44 2.09 -7.58
C THR A 127 -9.52 2.48 -6.44
N ILE A 128 -8.42 3.13 -6.80
CA ILE A 128 -7.41 3.62 -5.86
C ILE A 128 -7.20 5.11 -6.16
N ARG A 129 -7.61 5.97 -5.22
CA ARG A 129 -7.30 7.40 -5.27
C ARG A 129 -6.08 7.66 -4.39
N ILE A 130 -5.03 8.22 -5.00
CA ILE A 130 -3.81 8.60 -4.31
C ILE A 130 -3.95 10.03 -3.78
N HIS A 131 -3.62 10.21 -2.50
CA HIS A 131 -3.29 11.50 -1.89
C HIS A 131 -1.80 11.45 -1.55
N LEU A 132 -1.10 12.54 -1.83
CA LEU A 132 0.34 12.64 -1.64
C LEU A 132 0.66 14.01 -1.04
N ASP A 133 1.18 13.99 0.18
CA ASP A 133 1.46 15.18 0.95
C ASP A 133 2.89 15.10 1.51
N PRO A 134 3.70 16.17 1.49
CA PRO A 134 4.98 16.18 2.18
C PRO A 134 4.81 15.85 3.66
N LEU A 135 5.71 15.06 4.25
CA LEU A 135 5.66 14.76 5.69
C LEU A 135 5.70 16.05 6.53
N ALA A 136 6.41 17.06 6.03
CA ALA A 136 6.53 18.38 6.63
C ALA A 136 5.18 19.09 6.85
N VAL A 137 4.08 18.74 6.14
CA VAL A 137 2.78 19.38 6.39
C VAL A 137 2.27 19.08 7.81
N LEU A 138 2.66 17.94 8.39
CA LEU A 138 2.26 17.57 9.75
C LEU A 138 2.69 18.64 10.77
N ALA A 139 3.81 19.34 10.53
CA ALA A 139 4.29 20.39 11.43
C ALA A 139 3.26 21.51 11.66
N ARG A 140 2.36 21.75 10.69
CA ARG A 140 1.33 22.79 10.73
C ARG A 140 -0.08 22.24 10.97
N HIS A 141 -0.23 20.93 11.12
CA HIS A 141 -1.53 20.30 11.30
C HIS A 141 -2.03 20.47 12.75
N PRO A 142 -3.30 20.81 13.00
CA PRO A 142 -3.83 20.95 14.36
C PRO A 142 -3.63 19.70 15.22
N ASP A 143 -3.82 18.51 14.63
CA ASP A 143 -3.60 17.21 15.29
C ASP A 143 -2.16 16.65 15.14
N ARG A 144 -1.15 17.50 14.91
CA ARG A 144 0.24 17.09 14.67
C ARG A 144 0.71 15.98 15.61
N ALA A 145 0.58 16.21 16.92
CA ALA A 145 1.06 15.29 17.95
C ALA A 145 0.48 13.89 17.77
N LYS A 146 -0.84 13.82 17.60
CA LYS A 146 -1.59 12.56 17.44
C LYS A 146 -1.25 11.85 16.13
N LEU A 147 -1.20 12.59 15.02
CA LEU A 147 -0.91 12.02 13.70
C LEU A 147 0.53 11.48 13.63
N ALA A 148 1.50 12.27 14.07
CA ALA A 148 2.90 11.89 14.05
C ALA A 148 3.17 10.68 14.96
N ALA A 149 2.64 10.68 16.18
CA ALA A 149 2.73 9.53 17.09
C ALA A 149 2.07 8.27 16.51
N SER A 150 0.92 8.43 15.85
CA SER A 150 0.22 7.30 15.21
C SER A 150 1.01 6.71 14.04
N PHE A 151 1.67 7.54 13.22
CA PHE A 151 2.55 7.05 12.17
C PHE A 151 3.78 6.33 12.75
N ALA A 152 4.41 6.90 13.78
CA ALA A 152 5.58 6.30 14.43
C ALA A 152 5.23 4.91 15.00
N ALA A 153 4.18 4.81 15.80
CA ALA A 153 3.75 3.53 16.39
C ALA A 153 3.39 2.48 15.33
N GLN A 154 2.77 2.88 14.22
CA GLN A 154 2.46 1.96 13.13
C GLN A 154 3.71 1.49 12.37
N LEU A 155 4.75 2.33 12.23
CA LEU A 155 6.03 1.91 11.65
C LEU A 155 6.78 0.93 12.56
N GLU A 156 6.79 1.19 13.87
CA GLU A 156 7.38 0.32 14.89
C GLU A 156 6.71 -1.05 14.95
N ALA A 157 5.39 -1.10 14.75
CA ALA A 157 4.62 -2.34 14.76
C ALA A 157 4.84 -3.24 13.54
N LEU A 158 5.53 -2.76 12.49
CA LEU A 158 5.81 -3.57 11.30
C LEU A 158 6.88 -4.60 11.60
N ASP A 159 6.59 -5.86 11.28
CA ASP A 159 7.60 -6.91 11.29
C ASP A 159 8.58 -6.75 10.11
N LEU A 160 9.68 -7.52 10.13
CA LEU A 160 10.72 -7.44 9.11
C LEU A 160 10.20 -7.76 7.70
N ALA A 161 9.29 -8.73 7.55
CA ALA A 161 8.75 -9.10 6.26
C ALA A 161 7.87 -7.98 5.68
N GLN A 162 7.10 -7.30 6.54
CA GLN A 162 6.28 -6.15 6.18
C GLN A 162 7.15 -4.93 5.81
N LEU A 163 8.24 -4.70 6.55
CA LEU A 163 9.21 -3.64 6.24
C LEU A 163 9.90 -3.89 4.89
N ASP A 164 10.35 -5.12 4.63
CA ASP A 164 10.98 -5.51 3.37
C ASP A 164 9.98 -5.36 2.20
N TYR A 165 8.74 -5.80 2.39
CA TYR A 165 7.67 -5.63 1.41
C TYR A 165 7.40 -4.16 1.09
N LYS A 166 7.29 -3.30 2.13
CA LYS A 166 7.08 -1.85 1.99
C LYS A 166 8.34 -1.10 1.53
N GLY A 167 9.51 -1.74 1.58
CA GLY A 167 10.80 -1.11 1.26
C GLY A 167 11.21 -0.04 2.26
N LEU A 168 10.97 -0.27 3.56
CA LEU A 168 11.24 0.69 4.64
C LEU A 168 12.28 0.21 5.64
N THR A 169 12.84 -1.00 5.48
CA THR A 169 13.69 -1.65 6.48
C THR A 169 14.88 -0.77 6.92
N SER A 170 15.56 -0.12 5.99
CA SER A 170 16.74 0.71 6.30
C SER A 170 16.41 2.11 6.79
N ASP A 171 15.16 2.54 6.68
CA ASP A 171 14.73 3.91 7.00
C ASP A 171 13.74 3.99 8.16
N ARG A 172 13.20 2.85 8.62
CA ARG A 172 12.15 2.78 9.66
C ARG A 172 12.53 3.60 10.87
N ASP A 173 13.68 3.33 11.47
CA ASP A 173 14.06 3.93 12.75
C ASP A 173 14.24 5.45 12.61
N ARG A 174 14.85 5.90 11.51
CA ARG A 174 15.03 7.32 11.22
C ARG A 174 13.70 8.05 11.00
N LEU A 175 12.75 7.39 10.32
CA LEU A 175 11.38 7.91 10.14
C LEU A 175 10.64 7.99 11.48
N VAL A 176 10.75 6.96 12.31
CA VAL A 176 10.15 6.89 13.65
C VAL A 176 10.70 8.01 14.53
N ASP A 177 12.02 8.18 14.60
CA ASP A 177 12.67 9.25 15.36
C ASP A 177 12.16 10.62 14.91
N ARG A 178 12.12 10.85 13.59
CA ARG A 178 11.67 12.13 13.04
C ARG A 178 10.20 12.43 13.37
N LEU A 179 9.33 11.43 13.26
CA LEU A 179 7.93 11.49 13.65
C LEU A 179 7.78 11.72 15.16
N GLY A 180 8.64 11.12 15.99
CA GLY A 180 8.71 11.38 17.42
C GLY A 180 9.00 12.85 17.75
N VAL A 181 9.95 13.47 17.05
CA VAL A 181 10.22 14.91 17.19
C VAL A 181 9.00 15.74 16.82
N LEU A 182 8.32 15.42 15.70
CA LEU A 182 7.08 16.11 15.32
C LEU A 182 5.97 15.94 16.36
N ALA A 183 5.93 14.79 17.04
CA ALA A 183 4.89 14.49 18.02
C ALA A 183 5.05 15.30 19.31
N LEU A 184 6.28 15.63 19.69
CA LEU A 184 6.64 16.31 20.94
C LEU A 184 6.82 17.83 20.78
N SER A 185 7.03 18.31 19.55
CA SER A 185 7.04 19.74 19.22
C SER A 185 5.65 20.32 19.29
#